data_AF-A0A3C1UPG3-F1
#
_entry.id   AF-A0A3C1UPG3-F1
#
_cell.length_a   1.000
_cell.length_b   1.000
_cell.length_c   1.000
_cell.angle_alpha   90.00
_cell.angle_beta   90.00
_cell.angle_gamma   90.00
#
_symmetry.space_group_name_H-M   'P 1'
#
loop_
_entity.id
_entity.type
_entity.pdbx_description
1 polymer ?
#
loop_
_entity_poly.entity_id
_entity_poly.type
_entity_poly.pdbx_seq_one_letter_code
_entity_poly.pdbx_strand_id
1 'polypeptide(L)'
;MSSSQQEKQDKPASQVGPAGLLLRASIPVVILILAMGGFFLLAQKMDKEKPPPPKKQVLRTRIVELELRDYPVSLKTHGNVQPHIEITIQPQVSGLIIELSPSFEDGAFFSQGDVLIRLDAADYETALQSAEARLLGGKASPETG
;
A
#
# COMPACT_ATOMS: atom_id res chain seq x y z
N MET A 1 -50.82 -73.02 89.74
CA MET A 1 -49.55 -73.75 89.54
C MET A 1 -49.08 -73.37 88.15
N SER A 2 -48.03 -72.57 87.98
CA SER A 2 -46.63 -72.90 88.36
C SER A 2 -46.21 -74.19 87.66
N SER A 3 -45.32 -74.10 86.68
CA SER A 3 -43.90 -74.43 86.86
C SER A 3 -43.70 -75.96 86.84
N SER A 4 -42.59 -76.50 86.35
CA SER A 4 -41.25 -75.90 86.28
C SER A 4 -40.35 -76.73 85.36
N GLN A 5 -39.39 -76.08 84.68
CA GLN A 5 -38.09 -76.66 84.26
C GLN A 5 -38.14 -77.84 83.24
N GLN A 6 -37.09 -78.29 82.52
CA GLN A 6 -35.79 -77.78 82.01
C GLN A 6 -35.30 -78.86 80.99
N GLU A 7 -34.41 -78.68 80.01
CA GLU A 7 -33.73 -77.52 79.38
C GLU A 7 -33.18 -77.99 77.99
N LYS A 8 -32.14 -77.33 77.46
CA LYS A 8 -31.07 -77.72 76.50
C LYS A 8 -30.82 -79.24 76.26
N GLN A 9 -30.20 -79.68 75.14
CA GLN A 9 -29.37 -78.94 74.17
C GLN A 9 -29.25 -79.65 72.80
N ASP A 10 -29.01 -78.83 71.77
CA ASP A 10 -28.20 -79.08 70.57
C ASP A 10 -28.60 -80.05 69.43
N LYS A 11 -28.01 -79.71 68.28
CA LYS A 11 -28.05 -80.23 66.90
C LYS A 11 -27.85 -81.76 66.74
N PRO A 12 -28.23 -82.40 65.59
CA PRO A 12 -27.96 -81.85 64.24
C PRO A 12 -28.90 -82.16 63.05
N ALA A 13 -28.63 -81.39 61.97
CA ALA A 13 -28.72 -81.75 60.55
C ALA A 13 -30.01 -82.38 60.00
N SER A 14 -30.89 -81.53 59.47
CA SER A 14 -31.98 -81.95 58.57
C SER A 14 -31.42 -82.44 57.22
N GLN A 15 -31.35 -83.76 57.08
CA GLN A 15 -30.91 -84.48 55.88
C GLN A 15 -31.94 -84.33 54.73
N VAL A 16 -31.86 -83.22 54.00
CA VAL A 16 -32.66 -83.02 52.77
C VAL A 16 -32.17 -83.94 51.65
N GLY A 17 -33.07 -84.78 51.13
CA GLY A 17 -32.79 -85.65 49.99
C GLY A 17 -32.42 -84.88 48.71
N PRO A 18 -31.91 -85.57 47.66
CA PRO A 18 -31.30 -84.92 46.49
C PRO A 18 -32.20 -83.90 45.79
N ALA A 19 -33.52 -84.11 45.77
CA ALA A 19 -34.48 -83.16 45.23
C ALA A 19 -34.50 -81.80 45.96
N GLY A 20 -34.30 -81.78 47.28
CA GLY A 20 -34.30 -80.55 48.08
C GLY A 20 -33.03 -79.71 47.93
N LEU A 21 -31.89 -80.36 47.66
CA LEU A 21 -30.64 -79.67 47.35
C LEU A 21 -30.72 -79.00 45.96
N LEU A 22 -31.27 -79.71 44.96
CA LEU A 22 -31.47 -79.19 43.61
C LEU A 22 -32.41 -77.96 43.59
N LEU A 23 -33.49 -77.97 44.38
CA LEU A 23 -34.41 -76.83 44.47
C LEU A 23 -33.80 -75.59 45.15
N ARG A 24 -32.84 -75.77 46.07
CA ARG A 24 -32.08 -74.65 46.64
C ARG A 24 -30.95 -74.17 45.74
N ALA A 25 -30.34 -75.06 44.97
CA ALA A 25 -29.28 -74.73 44.01
C ALA A 25 -29.80 -74.06 42.73
N SER A 26 -31.06 -74.27 42.34
CA SER A 26 -31.64 -73.63 41.15
C SER A 26 -31.77 -72.11 41.28
N ILE A 27 -32.04 -71.59 42.48
CA ILE A 27 -32.18 -70.14 42.74
C ILE A 27 -30.91 -69.35 42.34
N PRO A 28 -29.70 -69.64 42.86
CA PRO A 28 -28.49 -68.92 42.45
C PRO A 28 -28.12 -69.17 40.98
N VAL A 29 -28.43 -70.34 40.42
CA VAL A 29 -28.19 -70.64 38.99
C VAL A 29 -29.06 -69.77 38.08
N VAL A 30 -30.35 -69.61 38.41
CA VAL A 30 -31.27 -68.74 37.66
C VAL A 30 -30.84 -67.26 37.77
N ILE A 31 -30.39 -66.81 38.95
CA ILE A 31 -29.85 -65.46 39.13
C ILE A 31 -28.58 -65.25 38.30
N LEU A 32 -27.67 -66.22 38.25
CA LEU A 32 -26.47 -66.18 37.40
C LEU A 32 -26.81 -66.12 35.91
N ILE A 33 -27.79 -66.91 35.44
CA ILE A 33 -28.25 -66.88 34.04
C ILE A 33 -28.88 -65.53 33.70
N LEU A 34 -29.71 -64.96 34.58
CA LEU A 34 -30.29 -63.63 34.41
C LEU A 34 -29.23 -62.53 34.38
N ALA A 35 -28.24 -62.58 35.29
CA ALA A 35 -27.13 -61.62 35.31
C ALA A 35 -26.28 -61.71 34.04
N MET A 36 -25.94 -62.92 33.59
CA MET A 36 -25.17 -63.16 32.37
C MET A 36 -25.92 -62.68 31.11
N GLY A 37 -27.22 -63.01 31.00
CA GLY A 37 -28.07 -62.58 29.89
C GLY A 37 -28.29 -61.06 29.87
N GLY A 38 -28.50 -60.44 31.03
CA GLY A 38 -28.58 -58.99 31.17
C GLY A 38 -27.27 -58.29 30.78
N PHE A 39 -26.13 -58.82 31.23
CA PHE A 39 -24.81 -58.31 30.85
C PHE A 39 -24.58 -58.41 29.34
N PHE A 40 -24.90 -59.55 28.69
CA PHE A 40 -24.76 -59.71 27.25
C PHE A 40 -25.66 -58.75 26.45
N LEU A 41 -26.91 -58.54 26.88
CA LEU A 41 -27.84 -57.60 26.26
C LEU A 41 -27.38 -56.14 26.37
N LEU A 42 -26.78 -55.75 27.51
CA LEU A 42 -26.21 -54.41 27.67
C LEU A 42 -24.89 -54.26 26.90
N ALA A 43 -24.04 -55.29 26.90
CA ALA A 43 -22.77 -55.29 26.17
C ALA A 43 -22.97 -55.16 24.65
N GLN A 44 -23.94 -55.87 24.05
CA GLN A 44 -24.28 -55.70 22.63
C GLN A 44 -24.86 -54.32 22.31
N LYS A 45 -25.55 -53.68 23.26
CA LYS A 45 -26.06 -52.30 23.09
C LYS A 45 -25.02 -51.22 23.38
N MET A 46 -23.82 -51.59 23.81
CA MET A 46 -22.68 -50.69 24.03
C MET A 46 -21.72 -50.64 22.84
N ASP A 47 -22.21 -50.91 21.62
CA ASP A 47 -21.53 -50.45 20.41
C ASP A 47 -21.47 -48.93 20.42
N LYS A 48 -20.28 -48.42 20.75
CA LYS A 48 -20.02 -47.00 20.96
C LYS A 48 -20.26 -46.22 19.66
N GLU A 49 -21.35 -45.47 19.61
CA GLU A 49 -21.52 -44.39 18.64
C GLU A 49 -20.31 -43.46 18.73
N LYS A 50 -19.42 -43.55 17.74
CA LYS A 50 -18.28 -42.64 17.61
C LYS A 50 -18.86 -41.24 17.35
N PRO A 51 -18.56 -40.23 18.19
CA PRO A 51 -19.07 -38.89 17.93
C PRO A 51 -18.63 -38.44 16.53
N PRO A 52 -19.51 -37.81 15.75
CA PRO A 52 -19.21 -37.44 14.37
C PRO A 52 -17.99 -36.51 14.33
N PRO A 53 -17.13 -36.62 13.31
CA PRO A 53 -15.92 -35.81 13.22
C PRO A 53 -16.28 -34.31 13.25
N PRO A 54 -15.51 -33.48 13.97
CA PRO A 54 -15.84 -32.07 14.15
C PRO A 54 -15.91 -31.37 12.79
N LYS A 55 -17.01 -30.64 12.55
CA LYS A 55 -17.22 -29.90 11.30
C LYS A 55 -16.10 -28.89 11.12
N LYS A 56 -15.28 -29.07 10.07
CA LYS A 56 -14.17 -28.17 9.72
C LYS A 56 -14.72 -26.76 9.46
N GLN A 57 -14.42 -25.83 10.36
CA GLN A 57 -14.86 -24.44 10.22
C GLN A 57 -14.12 -23.81 9.03
N VAL A 58 -14.87 -23.42 8.00
CA VAL A 58 -14.32 -22.73 6.83
C VAL A 58 -14.13 -21.24 7.16
N LEU A 59 -12.90 -20.88 7.53
CA LEU A 59 -12.50 -19.49 7.70
C LEU A 59 -12.68 -18.74 6.38
N ARG A 60 -13.61 -17.78 6.35
CA ARG A 60 -13.84 -16.93 5.18
C ARG A 60 -12.76 -15.85 5.10
N THR A 61 -11.70 -16.13 4.36
CA THR A 61 -10.67 -15.15 4.02
C THR A 61 -11.02 -14.44 2.71
N ARG A 62 -10.54 -13.20 2.55
CA ARG A 62 -10.58 -12.48 1.28
C ARG A 62 -9.22 -12.64 0.60
N ILE A 63 -9.21 -13.23 -0.58
CA ILE A 63 -8.03 -13.31 -1.44
C ILE A 63 -8.13 -12.17 -2.46
N VAL A 64 -7.00 -11.51 -2.74
CA VAL A 64 -6.86 -10.56 -3.84
C VAL A 64 -5.71 -11.08 -4.70
N GLU A 65 -5.98 -11.31 -5.98
CA GLU A 65 -4.99 -11.74 -6.95
C GLU A 65 -4.20 -10.50 -7.41
N LEU A 66 -2.87 -10.62 -7.48
CA LEU A 66 -1.99 -9.52 -7.89
C LEU A 66 -1.61 -9.71 -9.36
N GLU A 67 -2.05 -8.78 -10.20
CA GLU A 67 -1.59 -8.66 -11.58
C GLU A 67 -0.33 -7.78 -11.65
N LEU A 68 0.68 -8.23 -12.41
CA LEU A 68 1.83 -7.39 -12.73
C LEU A 68 1.41 -6.39 -13.82
N ARG A 69 1.58 -5.09 -13.56
CA ARG A 69 1.23 -4.02 -14.52
C ARG A 69 2.32 -2.96 -14.54
N ASP A 70 2.79 -2.63 -15.73
CA ASP A 70 3.69 -1.50 -15.94
C ASP A 70 2.94 -0.19 -15.66
N TYR A 71 3.43 0.57 -14.68
CA TYR A 71 2.83 1.84 -14.27
C TYR A 71 3.77 3.01 -14.62
N PRO A 72 3.42 3.89 -15.56
CA PRO A 72 4.26 5.02 -15.94
C PRO A 72 4.30 6.06 -14.81
N VAL A 73 5.48 6.27 -14.23
CA VAL A 73 5.70 7.27 -13.19
C VAL A 73 5.78 8.67 -13.82
N SER A 74 4.67 9.41 -13.78
CA SER A 74 4.62 10.82 -14.20
C SER A 74 5.06 11.74 -13.07
N LEU A 75 6.29 12.27 -13.14
CA LEU A 75 6.78 13.29 -12.23
C LEU A 75 6.42 14.69 -12.75
N LYS A 76 5.59 15.43 -12.00
CA LYS A 76 5.28 16.83 -12.29
C LYS A 76 6.29 17.74 -11.59
N THR A 77 7.22 18.31 -12.33
CA THR A 77 8.16 19.32 -11.85
C THR A 77 7.69 20.73 -12.21
N HIS A 78 8.19 21.73 -11.47
CA HIS A 78 8.00 23.14 -11.79
C HIS A 78 9.39 23.76 -12.00
N GLY A 79 9.51 24.66 -12.97
CA GLY A 79 10.74 25.37 -13.29
C GLY A 79 10.42 26.80 -13.70
N ASN A 80 11.41 27.69 -13.59
CA ASN A 80 11.30 29.07 -14.04
C ASN A 80 11.85 29.18 -15.47
N VAL A 81 11.04 29.73 -16.39
CA VAL A 81 11.46 29.98 -17.78
C VAL A 81 12.15 31.34 -17.84
N GLN A 82 13.42 31.35 -18.22
CA GLN A 82 14.23 32.55 -18.42
C GLN A 82 14.59 32.70 -19.90
N PRO A 83 14.73 33.94 -20.41
CA PRO A 83 15.25 34.17 -21.75
C PRO A 83 16.70 33.68 -21.84
N HIS A 84 17.08 33.11 -22.99
CA HIS A 84 18.48 32.70 -23.23
C HIS A 84 19.40 33.92 -23.45
N ILE A 85 18.84 35.00 -23.99
CA ILE A 85 19.53 36.25 -24.32
C ILE A 85 18.59 37.41 -23.95
N GLU A 86 19.10 38.39 -23.24
CA GLU A 86 18.43 39.65 -22.89
C GLU A 86 19.40 40.80 -23.18
N ILE A 87 18.93 41.85 -23.84
CA ILE A 87 19.80 42.95 -24.33
C ILE A 87 19.12 44.29 -24.05
N THR A 88 19.78 45.15 -23.28
CA THR A 88 19.39 46.54 -23.08
C THR A 88 20.01 47.40 -24.17
N ILE A 89 19.19 47.98 -25.05
CA ILE A 89 19.65 48.90 -26.10
C ILE A 89 19.83 50.31 -25.50
N GLN A 90 20.98 50.93 -25.74
CA GLN A 90 21.30 52.29 -25.32
C GLN A 90 21.96 53.05 -26.48
N PRO A 91 21.65 54.35 -26.69
CA PRO A 91 22.32 55.14 -27.71
C PRO A 91 23.78 55.38 -27.33
N GLN A 92 24.70 55.22 -28.29
CA GLN A 92 26.13 55.47 -28.09
C GLN A 92 26.49 56.96 -28.05
N VAL A 93 25.59 57.82 -28.54
CA VAL A 93 25.78 59.26 -28.69
C VAL A 93 24.53 60.01 -28.24
N SER A 94 24.69 61.21 -27.70
CA SER A 94 23.59 62.08 -27.29
C SER A 94 23.05 62.86 -28.48
N GLY A 95 21.75 62.79 -28.74
CA GLY A 95 21.12 63.56 -29.82
C GLY A 95 19.62 63.69 -29.63
N LEU A 96 18.99 64.58 -30.42
CA LEU A 96 17.53 64.66 -30.51
C LEU A 96 17.01 63.47 -31.33
N ILE A 97 15.89 62.87 -30.90
CA ILE A 97 15.25 61.79 -31.65
C ILE A 97 14.38 62.42 -32.74
N ILE A 98 14.61 62.03 -34.00
CA ILE A 98 13.87 62.52 -35.17
C ILE A 98 12.90 61.48 -35.76
N GLU A 99 13.12 60.19 -35.47
CA GLU A 99 12.25 59.09 -35.93
C GLU A 99 12.32 57.92 -34.94
N LEU A 100 11.17 57.29 -34.69
CA LEU A 100 11.07 55.99 -34.01
C LEU A 100 10.49 54.97 -35.01
N SER A 101 11.04 53.77 -35.02
CA SER A 101 10.52 52.66 -35.81
C SER A 101 9.30 52.03 -35.15
N PRO A 102 8.28 51.59 -35.91
CA PRO A 102 7.19 50.75 -35.38
C PRO A 102 7.67 49.44 -34.74
N SER A 103 8.88 48.98 -35.09
CA SER A 103 9.51 47.81 -34.45
C SER A 103 10.08 48.11 -33.05
N PHE A 104 9.97 49.35 -32.57
CA PHE A 104 10.35 49.80 -31.22
C PHE A 104 9.11 50.03 -30.33
N GLU A 105 8.07 49.21 -30.50
CA GLU A 105 6.90 49.14 -29.61
C GLU A 105 6.95 47.90 -28.70
N ASP A 106 6.26 47.95 -27.56
CA ASP A 106 6.25 46.85 -26.59
C ASP A 106 5.69 45.55 -27.20
N GLY A 107 6.51 44.50 -27.22
CA GLY A 107 6.16 43.21 -27.82
C GLY A 107 6.35 43.12 -29.34
N ALA A 108 6.88 44.16 -29.99
CA ALA A 108 7.33 44.09 -31.37
C ALA A 108 8.60 43.23 -31.53
N PHE A 109 8.82 42.71 -32.73
CA PHE A 109 10.00 41.92 -33.08
C PHE A 109 10.88 42.69 -34.06
N PHE A 110 12.19 42.63 -33.85
CA PHE A 110 13.22 43.23 -34.72
C PHE A 110 14.42 42.29 -34.89
N SER A 111 15.17 42.50 -35.96
CA SER A 111 16.36 41.72 -36.34
C SER A 111 17.64 42.52 -36.14
N GLN A 112 18.79 41.83 -36.19
CA GLN A 112 20.08 42.50 -36.16
C GLN A 112 20.25 43.41 -37.39
N GLY A 113 20.52 44.70 -37.16
CA GLY A 113 20.69 45.70 -38.20
C GLY A 113 19.47 46.59 -38.45
N ASP A 114 18.32 46.28 -37.85
CA ASP A 114 17.13 47.12 -37.94
C ASP A 114 17.35 48.45 -37.22
N VAL A 115 16.99 49.56 -37.86
CA VAL A 115 17.04 50.90 -37.27
C VAL A 115 15.82 51.09 -36.38
N LEU A 116 16.02 51.10 -35.06
CA LEU A 116 14.94 51.26 -34.08
C LEU A 116 14.63 52.74 -33.79
N ILE A 117 15.68 53.57 -33.75
CA ILE A 117 15.61 55.00 -33.44
C ILE A 117 16.59 55.73 -34.37
N ARG A 118 16.17 56.87 -34.93
CA ARG A 118 17.07 57.79 -35.66
C ARG A 118 17.30 59.05 -34.83
N LEU A 119 18.56 59.39 -34.63
CA LEU A 119 18.99 60.63 -33.99
C LEU A 119 19.32 61.70 -35.04
N ASP A 120 19.17 62.97 -34.68
CA ASP A 120 19.64 64.10 -35.48
C ASP A 120 21.17 64.03 -35.65
N ALA A 121 21.63 64.19 -36.89
CA ALA A 121 23.03 64.10 -37.29
C ALA A 121 23.66 65.47 -37.59
N ALA A 122 22.91 66.59 -37.59
CA ALA A 122 23.39 67.88 -38.09
C ALA A 122 24.70 68.37 -37.45
N ASP A 123 24.81 68.29 -36.12
CA ASP A 123 26.04 68.64 -35.39
C ASP A 123 27.20 67.68 -35.71
N TYR A 124 26.90 66.40 -35.88
CA TYR A 124 27.89 65.35 -36.20
C TYR A 124 28.41 65.46 -37.64
N GLU A 125 27.54 65.75 -38.61
CA GLU A 125 27.89 66.01 -40.00
C GLU A 125 28.75 67.28 -40.13
N THR A 126 28.37 68.35 -39.42
CA THR A 126 29.14 69.60 -39.38
C THR A 126 30.52 69.38 -38.76
N ALA A 127 30.60 68.63 -37.66
CA ALA A 127 31.87 68.26 -37.03
C ALA A 127 32.75 67.42 -37.96
N LEU A 128 32.17 66.43 -38.65
CA LEU A 128 32.85 65.57 -39.62
C LEU A 128 33.45 66.39 -40.78
N GLN A 129 32.64 67.25 -41.42
CA GLN A 129 33.11 68.15 -42.48
C GLN A 129 34.25 69.06 -42.00
N SER A 130 34.17 69.58 -40.76
CA SER A 130 35.23 70.40 -40.18
C SER A 130 36.53 69.62 -39.95
N ALA A 131 36.45 68.33 -39.60
CA ALA A 131 37.59 67.45 -39.43
C ALA A 131 38.21 67.06 -40.79
N GLU A 132 37.40 66.75 -41.79
CA GLU A 132 37.85 66.46 -43.15
C GLU A 132 38.57 67.67 -43.78
N ALA A 133 38.04 68.88 -43.62
CA ALA A 133 38.68 70.11 -44.08
C ALA A 133 40.06 70.33 -43.41
N ARG A 134 40.19 70.05 -42.10
CA ARG A 134 41.47 70.10 -41.38
C ARG A 134 42.45 69.03 -41.88
N LEU A 135 41.97 67.81 -42.16
CA LEU A 135 42.79 66.72 -42.69
C LEU A 135 43.27 67.03 -44.12
N LEU A 136 42.43 67.63 -44.97
CA LEU A 136 42.80 68.09 -46.30
C LEU A 136 43.84 69.21 -46.25
N GLY A 137 43.63 70.22 -45.39
CA GLY A 137 44.61 71.29 -45.17
C GLY A 137 45.97 70.78 -44.66
N GLY A 138 45.95 69.84 -43.71
CA GLY A 138 47.17 69.20 -43.20
C GLY A 138 47.89 68.35 -44.24
N LYS A 139 47.16 67.55 -45.04
CA LYS A 139 47.73 66.75 -46.14
C LYS A 139 48.21 67.59 -47.32
N ALA A 140 47.72 68.82 -47.47
CA ALA A 140 48.23 69.79 -48.44
C ALA A 140 49.49 70.54 -47.97
N SER A 141 49.88 70.37 -46.70
CA SER A 141 51.09 70.96 -46.11
C SER A 141 52.04 69.89 -45.54
N PRO A 142 52.49 68.90 -46.34
CA PRO A 142 53.74 68.22 -46.04
C PRO A 142 54.90 69.23 -46.17
N GLU A 143 55.99 69.02 -45.43
CA GLU A 143 57.26 69.75 -45.57
C GLU A 143 57.27 71.27 -45.26
N THR A 144 57.36 71.65 -43.98
CA THR A 144 58.29 72.73 -43.57
C THR A 144 59.00 72.35 -42.28
N GLY A 145 60.15 71.68 -42.42
CA GLY A 145 61.06 71.28 -41.35
C GLY A 145 62.44 70.98 -41.93
#